data_AF-A0A8X6L7F7-F1
#
_entry.id   AF-A0A8X6L7F7-F1
#
_cell.length_a   1.000
_cell.length_b   1.000
_cell.length_c   1.000
_cell.angle_alpha   90.00
_cell.angle_beta   90.00
_cell.angle_gamma   90.00
#
_symmetry.space_group_name_H-M   'P 1'
#
loop_
_entity.id
_entity.type
_entity.pdbx_description
1 polymer ?
#
loop_
_entity_poly.entity_id
_entity_poly.type
_entity_poly.pdbx_seq_one_letter_code
_entity_poly.pdbx_strand_id
1 'polypeptide(L)'
;MSETEKAQVAQIRIARGRVKASMTRLESSFDELTTKNEISIRLSRLDGLFKEFERLDSTLSLEESELEEFEERYFNLSAKFNDKLDELNV
;
A
#
# COMPACT_ATOMS: atom_id res chain seq x y z
N MET A 1 18.62 12.02 19.25
CA MET A 1 17.75 10.83 19.21
C MET A 1 18.28 9.79 20.19
N SER A 2 17.46 9.39 21.15
CA SER A 2 17.74 8.36 22.16
C SER A 2 17.79 6.95 21.54
N GLU A 3 18.35 5.98 22.25
CA GLU A 3 18.34 4.56 21.82
C GLU A 3 16.92 4.01 21.64
N THR A 4 15.98 4.45 22.47
CA THR A 4 14.55 4.08 22.36
C THR A 4 13.93 4.62 21.07
N GLU A 5 14.18 5.88 20.73
CA GLU A 5 13.68 6.50 19.50
C GLU A 5 14.27 5.82 18.25
N LYS A 6 15.58 5.49 18.27
CA LYS A 6 16.23 4.72 17.19
C LYS A 6 15.58 3.36 16.99
N ALA A 7 15.29 2.64 18.08
CA ALA A 7 14.64 1.34 18.02
C ALA A 7 13.22 1.44 17.45
N GLN A 8 12.47 2.48 17.82
CA GLN A 8 11.14 2.74 17.30
C GLN A 8 11.15 3.02 15.79
N VAL A 9 12.05 3.90 15.32
CA VAL A 9 12.23 4.19 13.88
C VAL A 9 12.59 2.92 13.10
N ALA A 10 13.47 2.07 13.65
CA ALA A 10 13.81 0.79 13.01
C ALA A 10 12.59 -0.14 12.87
N GLN A 11 11.73 -0.21 13.90
CA GLN A 11 10.50 -1.00 13.84
C GLN A 11 9.51 -0.44 12.81
N ILE A 12 9.36 0.88 12.72
CA ILE A 12 8.52 1.54 11.72
C ILE A 12 9.01 1.21 10.31
N ARG A 13 10.33 1.30 10.05
CA ARG A 13 10.92 0.93 8.75
C ARG A 13 10.64 -0.52 8.36
N ILE A 14 10.76 -1.46 9.32
CA ILE A 14 10.41 -2.87 9.10
C ILE A 14 8.93 -3.02 8.75
N ALA A 15 8.04 -2.34 9.48
CA ALA A 15 6.61 -2.38 9.22
C ALA A 15 6.26 -1.82 7.84
N ARG A 16 6.82 -0.66 7.46
CA ARG A 16 6.67 -0.08 6.10
C ARG A 16 7.14 -1.06 5.02
N GLY A 17 8.29 -1.71 5.21
CA GLY A 17 8.78 -2.73 4.29
C GLY A 17 7.80 -3.88 4.07
N ARG A 18 7.10 -4.33 5.12
CA ARG A 18 6.06 -5.38 5.02
C ARG A 18 4.81 -4.89 4.29
N VAL A 19 4.41 -3.64 4.50
CA VAL A 19 3.30 -3.01 3.79
C VAL A 19 3.62 -2.87 2.29
N LYS A 20 4.81 -2.34 1.96
CA LYS A 20 5.33 -2.27 0.58
C LYS A 20 5.35 -3.63 -0.11
N ALA A 21 5.87 -4.67 0.57
CA ALA A 21 5.88 -6.02 0.02
C ALA A 21 4.46 -6.58 -0.19
N SER A 22 3.49 -6.20 0.65
CA SER A 22 2.09 -6.58 0.47
C SER A 22 1.47 -5.90 -0.74
N MET A 23 1.77 -4.63 -0.98
CA MET A 23 1.31 -3.91 -2.17
C MET A 23 1.90 -4.53 -3.44
N THR A 24 3.19 -4.86 -3.45
CA THR A 24 3.81 -5.58 -4.58
C THR A 24 3.14 -6.91 -4.87
N ARG A 25 2.70 -7.67 -3.85
CA ARG A 25 1.93 -8.90 -4.10
C ARG A 25 0.56 -8.63 -4.73
N LEU A 26 -0.11 -7.54 -4.37
CA LEU A 26 -1.37 -7.14 -5.01
C LEU A 26 -1.12 -6.77 -6.49
N GLU A 27 -0.07 -6.00 -6.77
CA GLU A 27 0.35 -5.65 -8.14
C GLU A 27 0.63 -6.92 -8.97
N SER A 28 1.42 -7.87 -8.43
CA SER A 28 1.82 -9.07 -9.17
C SER A 28 0.67 -10.05 -9.44
N SER A 29 -0.40 -10.01 -8.65
CA SER A 29 -1.57 -10.89 -8.83
C SER A 29 -2.74 -10.21 -9.56
N PHE A 30 -2.56 -8.98 -10.04
CA PHE A 30 -3.60 -8.21 -10.71
C PHE A 30 -4.20 -8.92 -11.93
N ASP A 31 -3.33 -9.46 -12.79
CA ASP A 31 -3.74 -10.10 -14.06
C ASP A 31 -4.55 -11.37 -13.82
N GLU A 32 -4.30 -12.07 -12.71
CA GLU A 32 -4.97 -13.32 -12.32
C GLU A 32 -6.42 -13.12 -11.85
N LEU A 33 -6.83 -11.90 -11.53
CA LEU A 33 -8.18 -11.62 -11.05
C LEU A 33 -9.17 -11.71 -12.20
N THR A 34 -10.27 -12.45 -12.01
CA THR A 34 -11.27 -12.67 -13.07
C THR A 34 -12.68 -12.32 -12.64
N THR A 35 -12.90 -12.05 -11.35
CA THR A 35 -14.23 -11.75 -10.82
C THR A 35 -14.29 -10.39 -10.12
N LYS A 36 -15.46 -9.75 -10.17
CA LYS A 36 -15.72 -8.47 -9.47
C LYS A 36 -15.46 -8.58 -7.97
N ASN A 37 -15.88 -9.69 -7.36
CA ASN A 37 -15.73 -9.88 -5.92
C ASN A 37 -14.25 -9.94 -5.52
N GLU A 38 -13.41 -10.66 -6.27
CA GLU A 38 -11.97 -10.68 -6.04
C GLU A 38 -11.35 -9.30 -6.15
N ILE A 39 -11.68 -8.55 -7.22
CA ILE A 39 -11.18 -7.20 -7.44
C ILE A 39 -11.58 -6.26 -6.29
N SER A 40 -12.84 -6.27 -5.87
CA SER A 40 -13.32 -5.47 -4.73
C SER A 40 -12.62 -5.81 -3.42
N ILE A 41 -12.33 -7.10 -3.17
CA ILE A 41 -11.55 -7.52 -2.00
C ILE A 41 -10.11 -6.98 -2.08
N ARG A 42 -9.49 -6.97 -3.26
CA ARG A 42 -8.14 -6.45 -3.47
C ARG A 42 -8.08 -4.92 -3.33
N LEU A 43 -9.08 -4.20 -3.81
CA LEU A 43 -9.25 -2.75 -3.59
C LEU A 43 -9.35 -2.41 -2.10
N SER A 44 -10.26 -3.07 -1.38
CA SER A 44 -10.40 -2.87 0.07
C SER A 44 -9.09 -3.18 0.82
N ARG A 45 -8.36 -4.21 0.40
CA ARG A 45 -7.05 -4.52 0.96
C ARG A 45 -6.01 -3.44 0.64
N LEU A 46 -6.01 -2.91 -0.58
CA LEU A 46 -5.13 -1.83 -1.01
C LEU A 46 -5.35 -0.56 -0.17
N ASP A 47 -6.61 -0.17 0.04
CA ASP A 47 -6.97 0.98 0.91
C ASP A 47 -6.48 0.78 2.34
N GLY A 48 -6.58 -0.44 2.86
CA GLY A 48 -6.07 -0.79 4.18
C GLY A 48 -4.55 -0.66 4.28
N LEU A 49 -3.82 -1.08 3.24
CA LEU A 49 -2.36 -0.93 3.17
C LEU A 49 -1.95 0.53 3.09
N PHE A 50 -2.67 1.36 2.33
CA PHE A 50 -2.40 2.80 2.25
C PHE A 50 -2.57 3.49 3.60
N LYS A 51 -3.68 3.27 4.30
CA LYS A 51 -3.91 3.82 5.64
C LYS A 51 -2.87 3.34 6.65
N GLU A 52 -2.45 2.08 6.57
CA GLU A 52 -1.40 1.56 7.43
C GLU A 52 -0.05 2.23 7.14
N PHE A 53 0.29 2.42 5.85
CA PHE A 53 1.50 3.09 5.44
C PHE A 53 1.53 4.55 5.89
N GLU A 54 0.48 5.31 5.60
CA GLU A 54 0.32 6.70 6.00
C GLU A 54 0.49 6.88 7.52
N ARG A 55 -0.15 6.02 8.32
CA ARG A 55 0.00 6.02 9.77
C ARG A 55 1.45 5.76 10.19
N LEU A 56 2.13 4.79 9.58
CA LEU A 56 3.53 4.48 9.89
C LEU A 56 4.45 5.64 9.49
N ASP A 57 4.23 6.21 8.30
CA ASP A 57 5.08 7.25 7.74
C ASP A 57 4.93 8.60 8.47
N SER A 58 3.72 8.91 8.96
CA SER A 58 3.46 10.12 9.78
C SER A 58 4.29 10.21 11.07
N THR A 59 4.88 9.10 11.51
CA THR A 59 5.74 9.05 12.71
C THR A 59 7.21 9.30 12.40
N LEU A 60 7.56 9.46 11.13
CA LEU A 60 8.92 9.69 10.66
C LEU A 60 9.13 11.16 10.30
N SER A 61 10.41 11.55 10.18
CA SER A 61 10.77 12.86 9.68
C SER A 61 10.47 12.98 8.18
N LEU A 62 10.35 14.22 7.67
CA LEU A 62 10.17 14.47 6.23
C LEU A 62 11.29 13.87 5.38
N GLU A 63 12.52 13.84 5.88
CA GLU A 63 13.69 13.27 5.18
C GLU A 63 13.62 11.73 5.08
N GLU A 64 12.90 11.08 5.99
CA GLU A 64 12.70 9.63 6.02
C GLU A 64 11.37 9.19 5.40
N SER A 65 10.51 10.15 5.09
CA SER A 65 9.19 9.92 4.52
C SER A 65 9.32 9.28 3.14
N GLU A 66 8.53 8.24 2.92
CA GLU A 66 8.38 7.57 1.63
C GLU A 66 6.92 7.64 1.16
N LEU A 67 6.13 8.56 1.73
CA LEU A 67 4.68 8.64 1.52
C LEU A 67 4.33 8.97 0.08
N GLU A 68 4.99 9.95 -0.55
CA GLU A 68 4.70 10.38 -1.91
C GLU A 68 4.88 9.24 -2.93
N GLU A 69 6.00 8.51 -2.85
CA GLU A 69 6.26 7.34 -3.71
C GLU A 69 5.21 6.24 -3.46
N PHE A 70 4.83 6.01 -2.20
CA PHE A 70 3.83 5.00 -1.87
C PHE A 70 2.42 5.40 -2.36
N GLU A 71 2.09 6.67 -2.26
CA GLU A 71 0.83 7.27 -2.67
C GLU A 71 0.65 7.19 -4.19
N GLU A 72 1.68 7.53 -4.97
CA GLU A 72 1.68 7.37 -6.42
C GLU A 72 1.37 5.92 -6.82
N ARG A 73 2.06 4.95 -6.19
CA ARG A 73 1.83 3.53 -6.45
C ARG A 73 0.41 3.09 -6.07
N TYR A 74 -0.10 3.56 -4.94
CA TYR A 74 -1.46 3.31 -4.50
C TYR A 74 -2.48 3.80 -5.53
N PHE A 75 -2.40 5.06 -5.98
CA PHE A 75 -3.34 5.62 -6.95
C PHE A 75 -3.26 4.90 -8.30
N ASN A 76 -2.06 4.59 -8.78
CA ASN A 76 -1.87 3.85 -10.02
C ASN A 76 -2.48 2.44 -9.96
N LEU A 77 -2.29 1.71 -8.87
CA LEU A 77 -2.87 0.37 -8.71
C LEU A 77 -4.38 0.42 -8.48
N SER A 78 -4.88 1.41 -7.74
CA SER A 78 -6.31 1.63 -7.52
C SER A 78 -7.03 1.92 -8.84
N ALA A 79 -6.46 2.78 -9.69
CA ALA A 79 -6.98 3.02 -11.03
C ALA A 79 -7.08 1.73 -11.85
N LYS A 80 -6.01 0.92 -11.91
CA LYS A 80 -6.01 -0.37 -12.61
C LYS A 80 -7.10 -1.32 -12.12
N PHE A 81 -7.31 -1.43 -10.81
CA PHE A 81 -8.37 -2.27 -10.26
C PHE A 81 -9.76 -1.74 -10.62
N ASN A 82 -9.98 -0.42 -10.57
CA ASN A 82 -11.27 0.16 -10.95
C ASN A 82 -11.55 -0.02 -12.45
N ASP A 83 -10.57 0.21 -13.32
CA ASP A 83 -10.69 -0.01 -14.77
C ASP A 83 -11.11 -1.47 -15.06
N LYS A 84 -10.45 -2.44 -14.43
CA LYS A 84 -10.79 -3.87 -14.58
C LYS A 84 -12.17 -4.21 -14.01
N LEU A 85 -12.60 -3.55 -12.95
CA LEU A 85 -13.95 -3.73 -12.40
C LEU A 85 -15.01 -3.20 -13.36
N ASP A 86 -14.74 -2.06 -14.01
CA ASP A 86 -15.59 -1.46 -15.02
C ASP A 86 -15.69 -2.33 -16.28
N GLU A 87 -14.58 -2.92 -16.74
CA GLU A 87 -14.58 -3.90 -17.84
C GLU A 87 -15.50 -5.10 -17.57
N LEU A 88 -15.58 -5.57 -16.33
CA LEU A 88 -16.48 -6.66 -15.93
C LEU A 88 -17.94 -6.22 -15.75
N ASN A 89 -18.20 -4.90 -15.69
CA ASN A 89 -19.55 -4.32 -15.55
C ASN A 89 -20.28 -4.15 -16.88
N VAL A 90 -19.57 -4.27 -18.01
CA VAL A 90 -20.12 -4.25 -19.38
C VAL A 90 -20.67 -5.63 -19.76
#